data_AF-A0A9E0UTY6-F1
#
_entry.id   AF-A0A9E0UTY6-F1
#
_cell.length_a   1.000
_cell.length_b   1.000
_cell.length_c   1.000
_cell.angle_alpha   90.00
_cell.angle_beta   90.00
_cell.angle_gamma   90.00
#
_symmetry.space_group_name_H-M   'P 1'
#
loop_
_entity.id
_entity.type
_entity.pdbx_description
1 polymer ?
#
loop_
_entity_poly.entity_id
_entity_poly.type
_entity_poly.pdbx_seq_one_letter_code
_entity_poly.pdbx_strand_id
1 'polypeptide(L)'
;MKSSELKIEKSVDEKYERMKSIQFSFYKAPVELKESYRFDLIQSVNSNVKFGGFYNGSVNIQFSPAMFIKPFEFLSIYANHQKNLFIPMANLRDNAVSLAVETSGMVLIENAVKIFAPPNKVVRGLTEFTLKNCLSFLIYSIFNSSQTNNTGVYKYDFYYISAGITF
;
A
#
# COMPACT_ATOMS: atom_id res chain seq x y z
N MET A 1 46.25 6.00 -35.89
CA MET A 1 46.11 6.16 -34.42
C MET A 1 44.69 5.80 -34.05
N LYS A 2 44.51 4.70 -33.31
CA LYS A 2 43.22 4.18 -32.83
C LYS A 2 42.84 4.95 -31.56
N SER A 3 41.71 5.63 -31.56
CA SER A 3 41.10 6.25 -30.37
C SER A 3 40.11 5.25 -29.78
N SER A 4 40.39 4.83 -28.56
CA SER A 4 39.74 3.79 -27.76
C SER A 4 38.28 4.08 -27.43
N GLU A 5 37.43 3.08 -27.67
CA GLU A 5 36.07 2.97 -27.12
C GLU A 5 36.14 2.85 -25.59
N LEU A 6 35.58 3.83 -24.89
CA LEU A 6 35.33 3.76 -23.45
C LEU A 6 34.06 2.93 -23.22
N LYS A 7 34.24 1.63 -22.96
CA LYS A 7 33.22 0.79 -22.33
C LYS A 7 33.02 1.28 -20.90
N ILE A 8 31.92 1.99 -20.65
CA ILE A 8 31.44 2.25 -19.29
C ILE A 8 30.71 0.99 -18.84
N GLU A 9 31.46 0.11 -18.20
CA GLU A 9 30.94 -1.03 -17.45
C GLU A 9 30.16 -0.46 -16.25
N LYS A 10 28.83 -0.36 -16.37
CA LYS A 10 27.94 -0.02 -15.25
C LYS A 10 28.00 -1.15 -14.24
N SER A 11 28.87 -1.02 -13.24
CA SER A 11 28.77 -1.79 -12.01
C SER A 11 27.42 -1.47 -11.39
N VAL A 12 26.52 -2.47 -11.43
CA VAL A 12 25.26 -2.45 -10.70
C VAL A 12 25.63 -2.37 -9.22
N ASP A 13 25.28 -1.28 -8.56
CA ASP A 13 25.52 -1.04 -7.14
C ASP A 13 24.97 -2.22 -6.32
N GLU A 14 25.85 -3.09 -5.82
CA GLU A 14 25.53 -4.21 -4.91
C GLU A 14 24.75 -3.74 -3.66
N LYS A 15 24.78 -2.44 -3.38
CA LYS A 15 24.04 -1.79 -2.30
C LYS A 15 22.53 -1.71 -2.56
N TYR A 16 22.09 -1.70 -3.83
CA TYR A 16 20.67 -1.71 -4.20
C TYR A 16 20.04 -3.12 -4.13
N GLU A 17 20.82 -4.18 -4.36
CA GLU A 17 20.29 -5.56 -4.27
C GLU A 17 20.02 -6.01 -2.83
N ARG A 18 20.71 -5.44 -1.84
CA ARG A 18 20.52 -5.82 -0.42
C ARG A 18 19.22 -5.32 0.23
N MET A 19 18.40 -4.52 -0.46
CA MET A 19 17.05 -4.15 0.00
C MET A 19 15.94 -5.11 -0.46
N LYS A 20 16.29 -6.28 -1.00
CA LYS A 20 15.38 -7.43 -1.11
C LYS A 20 15.59 -8.40 0.06
N SER A 21 15.65 -7.89 1.30
CA SER A 21 15.62 -8.78 2.46
C SER A 21 14.21 -9.34 2.60
N ILE A 22 14.00 -10.60 2.22
CA ILE A 22 12.83 -11.38 2.63
C ILE A 22 12.95 -11.57 4.14
N GLN A 23 12.33 -10.67 4.91
CA GLN A 23 12.21 -10.83 6.35
C GLN A 23 11.11 -11.86 6.63
N PHE A 24 11.52 -13.04 7.09
CA PHE A 24 10.60 -13.97 7.76
C PHE A 24 10.33 -13.44 9.17
N SER A 25 9.35 -12.57 9.31
CA SER A 25 8.79 -12.24 10.63
C SER A 25 7.66 -13.22 10.92
N PHE A 26 7.77 -13.95 12.03
CA PHE A 26 6.65 -14.71 12.61
C PHE A 26 5.64 -13.70 13.18
N TYR A 27 4.92 -13.03 12.28
CA TYR A 27 3.83 -12.16 12.66
C TYR A 27 2.72 -13.04 13.24
N LYS A 28 2.32 -12.75 14.48
CA LYS A 28 1.07 -13.29 15.01
C LYS A 28 -0.02 -12.88 14.03
N ALA A 29 -0.54 -13.85 13.28
CA ALA A 29 -1.57 -13.60 12.29
C ALA A 29 -2.67 -12.76 12.94
N PRO A 30 -3.13 -11.66 12.31
CA PRO A 30 -4.23 -10.89 12.86
C PRO A 30 -5.39 -11.84 13.13
N VAL A 31 -5.95 -11.75 14.34
CA VAL A 31 -7.16 -12.49 14.75
C VAL A 31 -8.15 -12.37 13.60
N GLU A 32 -8.65 -13.52 13.13
CA GLU A 32 -9.57 -13.63 11.98
C GLU A 32 -10.42 -12.37 11.87
N LEU A 33 -10.16 -11.56 10.83
CA LEU A 33 -10.96 -10.38 10.57
C LEU A 33 -12.41 -10.86 10.46
N LYS A 34 -13.26 -10.50 11.42
CA LYS A 34 -14.69 -10.80 11.37
C LYS A 34 -15.23 -10.16 10.09
N GLU A 35 -15.35 -10.96 9.04
CA GLU A 35 -15.86 -10.54 7.75
C GLU A 35 -17.36 -10.28 7.89
N SER A 36 -17.73 -9.01 7.94
CA SER A 36 -19.12 -8.63 7.70
C SER A 36 -19.32 -8.45 6.19
N TYR A 37 -20.37 -9.07 5.64
CA TYR A 37 -20.84 -8.80 4.27
C TYR A 37 -21.64 -7.50 4.18
N ARG A 38 -21.55 -6.65 5.22
CA ARG A 38 -22.27 -5.40 5.29
C ARG A 38 -21.35 -4.27 4.85
N PHE A 39 -21.95 -3.27 4.22
CA PHE A 39 -21.29 -2.00 4.00
C PHE A 39 -20.95 -1.38 5.36
N ASP A 40 -19.67 -1.20 5.65
CA ASP A 40 -19.20 -0.56 6.88
C ASP A 40 -18.10 0.44 6.53
N LEU A 41 -18.51 1.69 6.37
CA LEU A 41 -17.63 2.80 6.00
C LEU A 41 -16.55 3.04 7.07
N ILE A 42 -16.92 2.99 8.36
CA ILE A 42 -16.00 3.30 9.46
C ILE A 42 -14.93 2.22 9.56
N GLN A 43 -15.34 0.95 9.48
CA GLN A 43 -14.42 -0.16 9.49
C GLN A 43 -13.47 -0.12 8.27
N SER A 44 -13.99 0.14 7.07
CA SER A 44 -13.17 0.24 5.85
C SER A 44 -12.20 1.43 5.89
N VAL A 45 -12.59 2.59 6.43
CA VAL A 45 -11.65 3.70 6.61
C VAL A 45 -10.59 3.31 7.63
N ASN A 46 -10.96 2.80 8.81
CA ASN A 46 -10.00 2.47 9.87
C ASN A 46 -9.03 1.34 9.51
N SER A 47 -9.44 0.40 8.63
CA SER A 47 -8.58 -0.70 8.20
C SER A 47 -7.56 -0.28 7.13
N ASN A 48 -7.89 0.72 6.31
CA ASN A 48 -7.07 1.14 5.18
C ASN A 48 -6.37 2.49 5.39
N VAL A 49 -6.86 3.35 6.28
CA VAL A 49 -6.35 4.71 6.49
C VAL A 49 -6.16 4.96 7.98
N LYS A 50 -4.95 5.39 8.35
CA LYS A 50 -4.58 5.74 9.73
C LYS A 50 -3.99 7.14 9.77
N PHE A 51 -4.52 7.95 10.67
CA PHE A 51 -3.94 9.25 10.98
C PHE A 51 -2.87 9.06 12.06
N GLY A 52 -1.60 9.22 11.67
CA GLY A 52 -0.43 9.05 12.54
C GLY A 52 -0.15 10.27 13.44
N GLY A 53 -1.01 11.30 13.38
CA GLY A 53 -0.87 12.53 14.16
C GLY A 53 0.01 13.59 13.48
N PHE A 54 0.44 14.57 14.28
CA PHE A 54 1.25 15.70 13.83
C PHE A 54 2.69 15.53 14.29
N TYR A 55 3.64 15.71 13.39
CA TYR A 55 5.07 15.67 13.67
C TYR A 55 5.79 16.78 12.90
N ASN A 56 6.53 17.62 13.61
CA ASN A 56 7.35 18.69 13.04
C ASN A 56 6.64 19.56 11.98
N GLY A 57 5.44 20.07 12.31
CA GLY A 57 4.65 20.89 11.40
C GLY A 57 4.03 20.15 10.21
N SER A 58 4.10 18.81 10.18
CA SER A 58 3.50 17.95 9.16
C SER A 58 2.47 16.99 9.78
N VAL A 59 1.47 16.57 9.01
CA VAL A 59 0.60 15.45 9.37
C VAL A 59 1.13 14.18 8.73
N ASN A 60 1.10 13.09 9.50
CA ASN A 60 1.34 11.76 8.99
C ASN A 60 0.00 11.09 8.65
N ILE A 61 -0.19 10.72 7.40
CA ILE A 61 -1.32 9.93 6.93
C ILE A 61 -0.77 8.63 6.36
N GLN A 62 -1.27 7.51 6.87
CA GLN A 62 -0.86 6.18 6.47
C GLN A 62 -2.02 5.51 5.73
N PHE A 63 -1.75 5.08 4.50
CA PHE A 63 -2.60 4.17 3.75
C PHE A 63 -2.02 2.76 3.86
N SER A 64 -2.81 1.79 4.34
CA SER A 64 -2.37 0.42 4.59
C SER A 64 -3.33 -0.62 4.02
N PRO A 65 -3.54 -0.68 2.69
CA PRO A 65 -4.24 -1.80 2.08
C PRO A 65 -3.54 -3.11 2.44
N ALA A 66 -4.29 -4.02 3.06
CA ALA A 66 -3.81 -5.33 3.48
C ALA A 66 -4.75 -6.43 2.98
N MET A 67 -4.18 -7.62 2.78
CA MET A 67 -4.92 -8.85 2.53
C MET A 67 -4.44 -9.94 3.47
N PHE A 68 -5.39 -10.78 3.85
CA PHE A 68 -5.14 -12.06 4.49
C PHE A 68 -5.97 -13.11 3.76
N ILE A 69 -5.31 -14.10 3.18
CA ILE A 69 -5.96 -15.23 2.52
C ILE A 69 -5.50 -16.53 3.14
N LYS A 70 -6.41 -17.49 3.24
CA LYS A 70 -6.13 -18.83 3.73
C LYS A 70 -6.57 -19.85 2.67
N PRO A 71 -5.75 -20.06 1.61
CA PRO A 71 -6.13 -20.94 0.51
C PRO A 71 -6.30 -22.41 0.94
N PHE A 72 -5.54 -22.85 1.95
CA PHE A 72 -5.65 -24.18 2.54
C PHE A 72 -5.66 -24.06 4.08
N GLU A 73 -6.16 -25.06 4.80
CA GLU A 73 -6.20 -25.03 6.26
C GLU A 73 -4.81 -24.86 6.90
N PHE A 74 -3.79 -25.40 6.24
CA PHE A 74 -2.40 -25.33 6.65
C PHE A 74 -1.63 -24.12 6.09
N LEU A 75 -2.18 -23.38 5.12
CA LEU A 75 -1.46 -22.27 4.47
C LEU A 75 -2.21 -20.95 4.63
N SER A 76 -1.55 -19.97 5.24
CA SER A 76 -2.01 -18.60 5.35
C SER A 76 -1.04 -17.65 4.66
N ILE A 77 -1.56 -16.65 3.95
CA ILE A 77 -0.77 -15.64 3.26
C ILE A 77 -1.30 -14.28 3.69
N TYR A 78 -0.40 -13.44 4.18
CA TYR A 78 -0.65 -12.05 4.51
C TYR A 78 0.21 -11.16 3.62
N ALA A 79 -0.40 -10.13 3.05
CA ALA A 79 0.32 -9.09 2.34
C ALA A 79 -0.20 -7.72 2.75
N ASN A 80 0.69 -6.74 2.86
CA ASN A 80 0.37 -5.38 3.23
C ASN A 80 1.23 -4.43 2.41
N HIS A 81 0.62 -3.39 1.88
CA HIS A 81 1.32 -2.25 1.31
C HIS A 81 1.01 -1.04 2.19
N GLN A 82 2.03 -0.54 2.86
CA GLN A 82 1.93 0.60 3.75
C GLN A 82 2.60 1.82 3.11
N LYS A 83 1.77 2.78 2.70
CA LYS A 83 2.17 4.09 2.16
C LYS A 83 2.02 5.13 3.27
N ASN A 84 3.14 5.62 3.79
CA ASN A 84 3.18 6.73 4.73
C ASN A 84 3.40 8.05 3.98
N LEU A 85 2.55 9.03 4.25
CA LEU A 85 2.62 10.38 3.70
C LEU A 85 2.84 11.37 4.83
N PHE A 86 3.91 12.14 4.74
CA PHE A 86 4.16 13.29 5.61
C PHE A 86 3.86 14.55 4.82
N ILE A 87 2.77 15.23 5.18
CA ILE A 87 2.27 16.40 4.47
C ILE A 87 2.44 17.62 5.38
N PRO A 88 3.27 18.60 5.01
CA PRO A 88 3.37 19.86 5.75
C PRO A 88 2.00 20.52 5.88
N MET A 89 1.67 21.03 7.07
CA MET A 89 0.38 21.68 7.34
C MET A 89 0.06 22.79 6.32
N ALA A 90 1.08 23.54 5.90
CA ALA A 90 0.96 24.59 4.90
C ALA A 90 0.40 24.09 3.55
N ASN A 91 0.72 22.84 3.19
CA ASN A 91 0.35 22.24 1.91
C ASN A 91 -0.83 21.26 2.06
N LEU A 92 -1.42 21.11 3.24
CA LEU A 92 -2.48 20.14 3.48
C LEU A 92 -3.71 20.41 2.61
N ARG A 93 -4.06 21.69 2.43
CA ARG A 93 -5.20 22.10 1.60
C ARG A 93 -5.04 21.65 0.14
N ASP A 94 -3.82 21.75 -0.39
CA ASP A 94 -3.53 21.41 -1.78
C ASP A 94 -3.57 19.89 -2.00
N ASN A 95 -3.29 19.11 -0.95
CA ASN A 95 -3.29 17.65 -1.00
C ASN A 95 -4.61 17.03 -0.52
N ALA A 96 -5.53 17.81 0.06
CA ALA A 96 -6.77 17.32 0.65
C ALA A 96 -7.66 16.58 -0.36
N VAL A 97 -7.73 17.06 -1.61
CA VAL A 97 -8.52 16.41 -2.67
C VAL A 97 -7.95 15.03 -3.01
N SER A 98 -6.64 14.94 -3.21
CA SER A 98 -5.99 13.66 -3.53
C SER A 98 -6.20 12.63 -2.41
N LEU A 99 -6.03 13.06 -1.15
CA LEU A 99 -6.26 12.22 0.03
C LEU A 99 -7.71 11.74 0.15
N ALA A 100 -8.68 12.63 -0.11
CA ALA A 100 -10.10 12.31 -0.05
C ALA A 100 -10.48 11.32 -1.16
N VAL A 101 -9.95 11.50 -2.38
CA VAL A 101 -10.16 10.58 -3.51
C VAL A 101 -9.53 9.22 -3.24
N GLU A 102 -8.32 9.17 -2.65
CA GLU A 102 -7.66 7.90 -2.31
C GLU A 102 -8.42 7.15 -1.23
N THR A 103 -8.82 7.83 -0.16
CA THR A 103 -9.60 7.25 0.93
C THR A 103 -10.95 6.73 0.44
N SER A 104 -11.73 7.56 -0.26
CA SER A 104 -13.04 7.18 -0.77
C SER A 104 -12.96 6.05 -1.78
N GLY A 105 -11.99 6.10 -2.69
CA GLY A 105 -11.78 5.03 -3.67
C GLY A 105 -11.40 3.70 -3.02
N MET A 106 -10.57 3.69 -1.97
CA MET A 106 -10.27 2.46 -1.22
C MET A 106 -11.51 1.85 -0.58
N VAL A 107 -12.37 2.68 0.02
CA VAL A 107 -13.64 2.25 0.61
C VAL A 107 -14.60 1.73 -0.46
N LEU A 108 -14.70 2.41 -1.60
CA LEU A 108 -15.55 1.98 -2.71
C LEU A 108 -15.10 0.65 -3.29
N ILE A 109 -13.80 0.45 -3.51
CA ILE A 109 -13.24 -0.81 -4.00
C ILE A 109 -13.55 -1.95 -3.04
N GLU A 110 -13.32 -1.73 -1.73
CA GLU A 110 -13.61 -2.74 -0.72
C GLU A 110 -15.08 -3.17 -0.84
N ASN A 111 -16.01 -2.23 -0.80
CA ASN A 111 -17.45 -2.51 -0.85
C ASN A 111 -17.92 -3.09 -2.19
N ALA A 112 -17.41 -2.59 -3.31
CA ALA A 112 -17.72 -3.13 -4.64
C ALA A 112 -17.26 -4.58 -4.75
N VAL A 113 -16.05 -4.89 -4.28
CA VAL A 113 -15.53 -6.26 -4.27
C VAL A 113 -16.37 -7.15 -3.34
N LYS A 114 -16.88 -6.66 -2.20
CA LYS A 114 -17.79 -7.45 -1.34
C LYS A 114 -19.10 -7.82 -2.05
N ILE A 115 -19.60 -6.93 -2.91
CA ILE A 115 -20.91 -7.09 -3.60
C ILE A 115 -20.78 -7.92 -4.88
N PHE A 116 -19.75 -7.66 -5.69
CA PHE A 116 -19.65 -8.20 -7.05
C PHE A 116 -18.71 -9.40 -7.19
N ALA A 117 -17.75 -9.59 -6.28
CA ALA A 117 -16.82 -10.71 -6.39
C ALA A 117 -17.48 -12.03 -5.96
N PRO A 118 -17.06 -13.16 -6.53
CA PRO A 118 -17.50 -14.48 -6.09
C PRO A 118 -17.28 -14.66 -4.58
N PRO A 119 -18.09 -15.49 -3.89
CA PRO A 119 -17.96 -15.72 -2.45
C PRO A 119 -16.64 -16.43 -2.04
N ASN A 120 -15.76 -16.74 -3.00
CA ASN A 120 -14.44 -17.27 -2.74
C ASN A 120 -13.56 -16.21 -2.05
N LYS A 121 -13.29 -16.42 -0.76
CA LYS A 121 -12.48 -15.55 0.09
C LYS A 121 -11.08 -15.25 -0.47
N VAL A 122 -10.46 -16.21 -1.13
CA VAL A 122 -9.12 -16.05 -1.72
C VAL A 122 -9.17 -15.09 -2.89
N VAL A 123 -10.10 -15.33 -3.83
CA VAL A 123 -10.28 -14.46 -5.01
C VAL A 123 -10.66 -13.05 -4.58
N ARG A 124 -11.57 -12.93 -3.61
CA ARG A 124 -12.01 -11.65 -3.07
C ARG A 124 -10.85 -10.87 -2.43
N GLY A 125 -10.08 -11.50 -1.55
CA GLY A 125 -8.94 -10.86 -0.89
C GLY A 125 -7.85 -10.41 -1.87
N LEU A 126 -7.54 -11.24 -2.87
CA LEU A 126 -6.60 -10.89 -3.94
C LEU A 126 -7.10 -9.73 -4.80
N THR A 127 -8.38 -9.76 -5.19
CA THR A 127 -9.00 -8.73 -6.02
C THR A 127 -9.02 -7.40 -5.29
N GLU A 128 -9.46 -7.39 -4.03
CA GLU A 128 -9.52 -6.19 -3.19
C GLU A 128 -8.14 -5.54 -3.04
N PHE A 129 -7.12 -6.34 -2.69
CA PHE A 129 -5.76 -5.85 -2.54
C PHE A 129 -5.20 -5.30 -3.85
N THR A 130 -5.36 -6.03 -4.96
CA THR A 130 -4.84 -5.61 -6.27
C THR A 130 -5.49 -4.31 -6.72
N LEU A 131 -6.81 -4.18 -6.61
CA LEU A 131 -7.54 -2.98 -7.02
C LEU A 131 -7.17 -1.78 -6.15
N LYS A 132 -7.09 -1.93 -4.81
CA LYS A 132 -6.68 -0.85 -3.91
C LYS A 132 -5.27 -0.33 -4.23
N ASN A 133 -4.34 -1.25 -4.51
CA ASN A 133 -2.98 -0.89 -4.92
C ASN A 133 -2.94 -0.20 -6.29
N CYS A 134 -3.71 -0.69 -7.26
CA CYS A 134 -3.84 -0.07 -8.58
C CYS A 134 -4.41 1.35 -8.48
N LEU A 135 -5.46 1.55 -7.68
CA LEU A 135 -6.01 2.87 -7.40
C LEU A 135 -4.97 3.81 -6.79
N SER A 136 -4.23 3.34 -5.80
CA SER A 136 -3.18 4.14 -5.13
C SER A 136 -2.11 4.59 -6.13
N PHE A 137 -1.76 3.72 -7.09
CA PHE A 137 -0.85 4.02 -8.18
C PHE A 137 -1.45 5.03 -9.18
N LEU A 138 -2.71 4.87 -9.57
CA LEU A 138 -3.41 5.80 -10.46
C LEU A 138 -3.52 7.21 -9.86
N ILE A 139 -3.91 7.31 -8.59
CA ILE A 139 -4.01 8.61 -7.90
C ILE A 139 -2.64 9.25 -7.79
N TYR A 140 -1.59 8.48 -7.47
CA TYR A 140 -0.23 8.97 -7.51
C TYR A 140 0.13 9.52 -8.90
N SER A 141 -0.21 8.78 -9.96
CA SER A 141 0.05 9.24 -11.33
C SER A 141 -0.75 10.50 -11.68
N ILE A 142 -2.00 10.64 -11.26
CA ILE A 142 -2.84 11.79 -11.65
C ILE A 142 -2.45 13.06 -10.87
N PHE A 143 -2.25 12.92 -9.56
CA PHE A 143 -2.09 14.08 -8.67
C PHE A 143 -0.62 14.43 -8.40
N ASN A 144 0.30 13.45 -8.40
CA ASN A 144 1.70 13.68 -8.03
C ASN A 144 2.66 13.69 -9.23
N SER A 145 2.31 13.13 -10.41
CA SER A 145 3.19 13.19 -11.59
C SER A 145 3.23 14.57 -12.26
N SER A 146 2.20 15.39 -12.04
CA SER A 146 2.08 16.76 -12.59
C SER A 146 2.84 17.81 -11.77
N GLN A 147 3.39 17.44 -10.62
CA GLN A 147 3.97 18.39 -9.67
C GLN A 147 5.49 18.42 -9.71
N THR A 148 6.02 19.20 -10.63
CA THR A 148 7.38 19.76 -10.52
C THR A 148 7.54 20.73 -9.33
N ASN A 149 6.46 21.05 -8.58
CA ASN A 149 6.44 22.09 -7.53
C ASN A 149 5.91 21.66 -6.14
N ASN A 150 5.57 20.39 -5.87
CA ASN A 150 5.05 20.00 -4.53
C ASN A 150 6.21 19.57 -3.62
N THR A 151 7.04 20.55 -3.28
CA THR A 151 8.36 20.41 -2.65
C THR A 151 8.38 19.92 -1.19
N GLY A 152 7.26 19.45 -0.65
CA GLY A 152 7.14 19.19 0.79
C GLY A 152 6.57 17.85 1.22
N VAL A 153 5.97 17.05 0.32
CA VAL A 153 5.35 15.77 0.72
C VAL A 153 6.38 14.65 0.68
N TYR A 154 6.75 14.13 1.85
CA TYR A 154 7.61 12.95 1.93
C TYR A 154 6.77 11.68 1.91
N LYS A 155 7.09 10.78 0.97
CA LYS A 155 6.39 9.52 0.77
C LYS A 155 7.33 8.36 1.06
N TYR A 156 6.85 7.41 1.86
CA TYR A 156 7.56 6.16 2.16
C TYR A 156 6.61 4.99 1.94
N ASP A 157 6.95 4.12 0.98
CA ASP A 157 6.18 2.92 0.66
C ASP A 157 6.91 1.69 1.21
N PHE A 158 6.19 0.86 1.95
CA PHE A 158 6.68 -0.40 2.50
C PHE A 158 5.79 -1.54 2.03
N TYR A 159 6.41 -2.56 1.44
CA TYR A 159 5.72 -3.77 1.03
C TYR A 159 6.15 -4.92 1.93
N TYR A 160 5.17 -5.59 2.52
CA TYR A 160 5.39 -6.73 3.39
C TYR A 160 4.54 -7.90 2.94
N ILE A 161 5.15 -9.07 2.78
CA ILE A 161 4.47 -10.32 2.43
C ILE A 161 5.00 -11.40 3.38
N SER A 162 4.09 -12.17 3.97
CA SER A 162 4.42 -13.32 4.80
C SER A 162 3.49 -14.48 4.51
N ALA A 163 4.05 -15.69 4.43
CA ALA A 163 3.28 -16.92 4.37
C ALA A 163 3.55 -17.75 5.64
N GLY A 164 2.49 -18.24 6.27
CA GLY A 164 2.55 -19.13 7.42
C GLY A 164 2.05 -20.52 7.03
N ILE A 165 2.86 -21.54 7.35
CA ILE A 165 2.51 -22.96 7.18
C ILE A 165 2.30 -23.55 8.57
N THR A 166 1.14 -24.17 8.80
CA THR A 166 0.81 -24.91 10.02
C THR A 166 0.78 -26.40 9.72
N PHE A 167 1.53 -27.18 10.48
CA PHE A 167 1.57 -28.65 10.40
C PHE A 167 0.63 -29.28 11.42
#